data_AF-B0QYP8-F1
#
_entry.id   AF-B0QYP8-F1
#
_cell.length_a   1.000
_cell.length_b   1.000
_cell.length_c   1.000
_cell.angle_alpha   90.00
_cell.angle_beta   90.00
_cell.angle_gamma   90.00
#
_symmetry.space_group_name_H-M   'P 1'
#
loop_
_entity.id
_entity.type
_entity.pdbx_description
1 polymer ?
#
loop_
_entity_poly.entity_id
_entity_poly.type
_entity_poly.pdbx_seq_one_letter_code
_entity_poly.pdbx_strand_id
1 'polypeptide(L)'
;MPRLKCSGAVIAHCSLELLASSDPSASASQGARTTVSDLQEEGKNAINSPMSPALVDVHPEDTQLEENEERTMIDPTSKEDPKFKELVKVLLDWINDVLVEERIIVKQLEEDLYDGQVLQKLLEKLAGCKLNVAEVTQSEIGQKQKLQTVLEAVHDLLRPRGWALRWSVDSIHGKNLVAILHLLVSLAMHFRAP
;
A
#
# COMPACT_ATOMS: atom_id res chain seq x y z
N MET A 1 -7.84 -29.44 23.89
CA MET A 1 -7.14 -28.39 23.11
C MET A 1 -8.15 -27.34 22.67
N PRO A 2 -8.03 -26.07 23.12
CA PRO A 2 -8.92 -25.00 22.68
C PRO A 2 -8.47 -24.51 21.30
N ARG A 3 -9.20 -24.88 20.24
CA ARG A 3 -8.86 -24.48 18.86
C ARG A 3 -9.43 -23.09 18.52
N LEU A 4 -8.52 -22.15 18.25
CA LEU A 4 -8.57 -21.09 17.22
C LEU A 4 -9.77 -20.12 17.12
N LYS A 5 -10.86 -20.28 17.87
CA LYS A 5 -12.07 -19.44 17.76
C LYS A 5 -11.88 -17.93 18.04
N CYS A 6 -10.71 -17.50 18.52
CA CYS A 6 -10.40 -16.07 18.66
C CYS A 6 -9.82 -15.45 17.37
N SER A 7 -9.11 -16.20 16.53
CA SER A 7 -8.39 -15.64 15.36
C SER A 7 -9.33 -14.97 14.36
N GLY A 8 -10.34 -15.68 13.85
CA GLY A 8 -11.26 -15.14 12.86
C GLY A 8 -12.14 -14.00 13.37
N ALA A 9 -12.38 -13.93 14.69
CA ALA A 9 -13.05 -12.78 15.31
C ALA A 9 -12.14 -11.54 15.33
N VAL A 10 -10.84 -11.72 15.62
CA VAL A 10 -9.83 -10.65 15.59
C VAL A 10 -9.56 -10.20 14.16
N ILE A 11 -9.38 -11.12 13.19
CA ILE A 11 -9.22 -10.77 11.77
C ILE A 11 -10.42 -9.95 11.30
N ALA A 12 -11.66 -10.39 11.54
CA ALA A 12 -12.85 -9.67 11.12
C ALA A 12 -12.99 -8.28 11.80
N HIS A 13 -12.70 -8.18 13.10
CA HIS A 13 -12.81 -6.92 13.85
C HIS A 13 -11.72 -5.91 13.44
N CYS A 14 -10.46 -6.34 13.38
CA CYS A 14 -9.35 -5.49 12.95
C CYS A 14 -9.47 -5.12 11.47
N SER A 15 -10.05 -5.98 10.62
CA SER A 15 -10.38 -5.64 9.24
C SER A 15 -11.37 -4.47 9.16
N LEU A 16 -12.42 -4.47 9.98
CA LEU A 16 -13.38 -3.37 10.00
C LEU A 16 -12.74 -2.05 10.44
N GLU A 17 -11.95 -2.05 11.53
CA GLU A 17 -11.31 -0.81 12.03
C GLU A 17 -10.23 -0.28 11.04
N LEU A 18 -9.40 -1.14 10.46
CA LEU A 18 -8.36 -0.74 9.49
C LEU A 18 -8.93 -0.30 8.14
N LEU A 19 -9.99 -0.95 7.63
CA LEU A 19 -10.63 -0.54 6.37
C LEU A 19 -11.47 0.73 6.56
N ALA A 20 -12.23 0.85 7.65
CA ALA A 20 -13.11 2.01 7.88
C ALA A 20 -12.34 3.30 8.25
N SER A 21 -11.16 3.20 8.87
CA SER A 21 -10.30 4.37 9.13
C SER A 21 -9.72 5.02 7.86
N SER A 22 -9.90 4.42 6.69
CA SER A 22 -9.32 4.85 5.42
C SER A 22 -10.30 5.52 4.46
N ASP A 23 -11.56 5.76 4.85
CA ASP A 23 -12.55 6.51 4.04
C ASP A 23 -12.34 8.03 4.16
N PRO A 24 -11.92 8.75 3.08
CA PRO A 24 -11.81 10.19 3.10
C PRO A 24 -13.18 10.83 2.77
N SER A 25 -14.09 10.91 3.74
CA SER A 25 -15.35 11.63 3.52
C SER A 25 -15.95 12.31 4.75
N ALA A 26 -15.67 13.62 4.90
CA ALA A 26 -16.70 14.62 5.20
C ALA A 26 -16.13 16.06 5.17
N SER A 27 -16.22 16.74 4.02
CA SER A 27 -16.48 18.18 3.97
C SER A 27 -16.98 18.60 2.59
N ALA A 28 -18.25 18.32 2.34
CA ALA A 28 -19.01 19.03 1.32
C ALA A 28 -19.66 20.26 1.95
N SER A 29 -19.43 21.45 1.38
CA SER A 29 -20.35 22.59 1.52
C SER A 29 -20.29 23.46 0.27
N GLN A 30 -21.26 23.18 -0.59
CA GLN A 30 -21.90 24.01 -1.62
C GLN A 30 -21.34 25.41 -1.88
N GLY A 31 -21.02 25.67 -3.15
CA GLY A 31 -20.69 27.02 -3.61
C GLY A 31 -21.90 27.95 -3.74
N ALA A 32 -21.60 29.23 -3.93
CA ALA A 32 -22.56 30.25 -4.35
C ALA A 32 -21.92 31.15 -5.42
N ARG A 33 -22.56 31.27 -6.58
CA ARG A 33 -22.13 32.13 -7.69
C ARG A 33 -23.09 33.31 -7.78
N THR A 34 -22.67 34.49 -7.30
CA THR A 34 -23.38 35.75 -7.54
C THR A 34 -22.40 36.88 -7.77
N THR A 35 -22.50 37.50 -8.94
CA THR A 35 -21.92 38.79 -9.30
C THR A 35 -22.58 39.94 -8.54
N VAL A 36 -21.85 41.00 -8.23
CA VAL A 36 -22.31 42.41 -8.32
C VAL A 36 -21.07 43.33 -8.28
N SER A 37 -21.14 44.43 -9.05
CA SER A 37 -20.10 45.45 -9.19
C SER A 37 -20.13 46.48 -8.05
N ASP A 38 -18.99 47.10 -7.73
CA ASP A 38 -18.67 48.51 -8.11
C ASP A 38 -17.55 49.13 -7.25
N LEU A 39 -16.64 49.86 -7.94
CA LEU A 39 -15.94 51.14 -7.61
C LEU A 39 -15.54 51.44 -6.13
N GLN A 40 -14.37 51.98 -5.77
CA GLN A 40 -13.30 52.77 -6.44
C GLN A 40 -11.97 52.51 -5.64
N GLU A 41 -10.79 53.13 -5.78
CA GLU A 41 -10.38 54.39 -6.43
C GLU A 41 -8.96 54.35 -7.07
N GLU A 42 -7.97 55.09 -6.56
CA GLU A 42 -6.73 55.46 -7.28
C GLU A 42 -5.40 55.09 -6.58
N GLY A 43 -4.39 54.79 -7.42
CA GLY A 43 -2.96 54.96 -7.13
C GLY A 43 -2.19 55.22 -8.44
N LYS A 44 -1.61 56.40 -8.62
CA LYS A 44 -1.31 57.02 -9.95
C LYS A 44 0.11 56.75 -10.52
N ASN A 45 0.21 56.78 -11.87
CA ASN A 45 1.39 56.91 -12.77
C ASN A 45 2.36 55.70 -12.90
N ALA A 46 2.52 55.05 -14.07
CA ALA A 46 3.25 55.43 -15.32
C ALA A 46 4.80 55.26 -15.22
N ILE A 47 5.58 54.72 -16.17
CA ILE A 47 5.76 55.07 -17.61
C ILE A 47 6.44 53.91 -18.43
N ASN A 48 5.94 53.64 -19.64
CA ASN A 48 6.52 53.07 -20.92
C ASN A 48 7.79 52.14 -21.02
N SER A 49 7.68 51.11 -21.87
CA SER A 49 8.70 50.17 -22.46
C SER A 49 9.68 50.85 -23.47
N PRO A 50 10.65 50.17 -24.20
CA PRO A 50 10.93 48.71 -24.37
C PRO A 50 12.44 48.26 -24.50
N MET A 51 12.66 46.99 -24.91
CA MET A 51 13.83 46.42 -25.63
C MET A 51 15.03 45.79 -24.84
N SER A 52 15.30 44.51 -25.12
CA SER A 52 16.49 43.67 -24.76
C SER A 52 17.70 43.96 -25.70
N PRO A 53 18.92 43.35 -25.59
CA PRO A 53 19.35 42.20 -24.78
C PRO A 53 20.77 42.28 -24.12
N ALA A 54 21.08 41.31 -23.24
CA ALA A 54 22.44 40.80 -23.02
C ALA A 54 22.40 39.41 -22.35
N LEU A 55 23.33 38.53 -22.72
CA LEU A 55 23.46 37.16 -22.20
C LEU A 55 24.16 37.13 -20.83
N VAL A 56 23.71 36.25 -19.95
CA VAL A 56 24.61 35.48 -19.08
C VAL A 56 24.12 34.04 -19.01
N ASP A 57 25.07 33.15 -19.23
CA ASP A 57 24.93 31.71 -19.39
C ASP A 57 24.89 31.02 -18.02
N VAL A 58 23.81 30.29 -17.71
CA VAL A 58 23.80 29.24 -16.68
C VAL A 58 22.97 28.06 -17.19
N HIS A 59 23.68 26.96 -17.38
CA HIS A 59 23.28 25.60 -17.72
C HIS A 59 21.91 25.13 -17.14
N PRO A 60 21.10 24.35 -17.89
CA PRO A 60 19.95 23.61 -17.34
C PRO A 60 20.43 22.38 -16.53
N GLU A 61 19.51 21.49 -16.16
CA GLU A 61 19.83 20.13 -15.64
C GLU A 61 20.54 20.10 -14.27
N ASP A 62 19.77 20.17 -13.18
CA ASP A 62 19.80 19.15 -12.11
C ASP A 62 18.86 19.50 -10.94
N THR A 63 17.56 19.42 -11.20
CA THR A 63 16.53 19.23 -10.16
C THR A 63 15.52 18.17 -10.60
N GLN A 64 16.01 16.97 -10.92
CA GLN A 64 15.21 15.77 -10.73
C GLN A 64 14.97 15.61 -9.23
N LEU A 65 13.85 16.15 -8.75
CA LEU A 65 13.30 15.78 -7.45
C LEU A 65 12.72 14.37 -7.60
N GLU A 66 13.61 13.40 -7.48
CA GLU A 66 13.29 11.97 -7.49
C GLU A 66 12.28 11.68 -6.37
N GLU A 67 11.21 10.99 -6.76
CA GLU A 67 10.23 10.31 -5.93
C GLU A 67 9.97 10.91 -4.54
N ASN A 68 8.91 11.73 -4.44
CA ASN A 68 8.30 12.09 -3.17
C ASN A 68 7.73 10.82 -2.52
N GLU A 69 8.61 10.09 -1.82
CA GLU A 69 8.36 8.89 -1.05
C GLU A 69 7.21 9.17 -0.08
N GLU A 70 5.99 8.78 -0.45
CA GLU A 70 4.79 8.94 0.38
C GLU A 70 4.87 7.95 1.54
N ARG A 71 5.74 8.28 2.50
CA ARG A 71 5.86 7.64 3.80
C ARG A 71 4.51 7.81 4.48
N THR A 72 3.67 6.80 4.31
CA THR A 72 2.51 6.54 5.18
C THR A 72 3.07 6.22 6.56
N MET A 73 3.41 7.28 7.30
CA MET A 73 3.95 7.22 8.64
C MET A 73 2.88 6.60 9.54
N ILE A 74 2.95 5.28 9.73
CA ILE A 74 2.35 4.66 10.89
C ILE A 74 2.99 5.35 12.09
N ASP A 75 2.17 6.00 12.91
CA ASP A 75 2.63 6.57 14.17
C ASP A 75 3.37 5.48 14.97
N PRO A 76 4.61 5.71 15.45
CA PRO A 76 5.40 4.67 16.10
C PRO A 76 4.68 4.01 17.29
N THR A 77 3.82 4.76 17.98
CA THR A 77 3.00 4.28 19.09
C THR A 77 1.88 3.33 18.66
N SER A 78 1.46 3.36 17.38
CA SER A 78 0.46 2.44 16.81
C SER A 78 1.04 1.03 16.56
N LYS A 79 2.34 0.91 16.20
CA LYS A 79 3.02 -0.40 16.17
C LYS A 79 3.06 -1.06 17.57
N GLU A 80 2.93 -0.29 18.64
CA GLU A 80 2.89 -0.80 20.01
C GLU A 80 1.51 -1.30 20.47
N ASP A 81 0.43 -1.01 19.73
CA ASP A 81 -0.95 -1.39 20.06
C ASP A 81 -1.10 -2.93 20.21
N PRO A 82 -1.66 -3.43 21.33
CA PRO A 82 -1.90 -4.85 21.53
C PRO A 82 -2.72 -5.53 20.42
N LYS A 83 -3.76 -4.86 19.88
CA LYS A 83 -4.57 -5.36 18.76
C LYS A 83 -3.74 -5.50 17.49
N PHE A 84 -2.87 -4.52 17.21
CA PHE A 84 -2.00 -4.55 16.03
C PHE A 84 -1.02 -5.71 16.10
N LYS A 85 -0.37 -5.89 17.27
CA LYS A 85 0.52 -7.02 17.54
C LYS A 85 -0.21 -8.37 17.47
N GLU A 86 -1.46 -8.44 17.95
CA GLU A 86 -2.29 -9.64 17.83
C GLU A 86 -2.62 -9.96 16.37
N LEU A 87 -3.01 -8.97 15.55
CA LEU A 87 -3.25 -9.15 14.12
C LEU A 87 -2.00 -9.66 13.39
N VAL A 88 -0.84 -9.01 13.60
CA VAL A 88 0.45 -9.44 13.01
C VAL A 88 0.75 -10.89 13.40
N LYS A 89 0.56 -11.25 14.68
CA LYS A 89 0.78 -12.61 15.16
C LYS A 89 -0.19 -13.61 14.52
N VAL A 90 -1.49 -13.32 14.48
CA VAL A 90 -2.50 -14.21 13.88
C VAL A 90 -2.21 -14.45 12.40
N LEU A 91 -1.75 -13.44 11.66
CA LEU A 91 -1.35 -13.60 10.26
C LEU A 91 -0.05 -14.41 10.12
N LEU A 92 0.94 -14.21 10.99
CA LEU A 92 2.15 -15.06 11.04
C LEU A 92 1.81 -16.53 11.32
N ASP A 93 0.99 -16.78 12.34
CA ASP A 93 0.53 -18.12 12.72
C ASP A 93 -0.23 -18.77 11.54
N TRP A 94 -1.12 -18.04 10.87
CA TRP A 94 -1.86 -18.51 9.69
C TRP A 94 -0.97 -18.86 8.50
N ILE A 95 -0.03 -17.99 8.12
CA ILE A 95 0.88 -18.26 6.98
C ILE A 95 1.75 -19.48 7.29
N ASN A 96 2.26 -19.59 8.51
CA ASN A 96 3.06 -20.73 8.95
C ASN A 96 2.25 -22.04 8.92
N ASP A 97 1.01 -22.04 9.40
CA ASP A 97 0.12 -23.21 9.34
C ASP A 97 -0.19 -23.65 7.88
N VAL A 98 -0.36 -22.70 6.95
CA VAL A 98 -0.60 -23.01 5.52
C VAL A 98 0.66 -23.52 4.82
N LEU A 99 1.85 -23.05 5.21
CA LEU A 99 3.12 -23.36 4.55
C LEU A 99 3.99 -24.41 5.27
N VAL A 100 3.50 -25.00 6.37
CA VAL A 100 4.25 -25.97 7.20
C VAL A 100 4.74 -27.18 6.40
N GLU A 101 3.96 -27.67 5.43
CA GLU A 101 4.34 -28.80 4.58
C GLU A 101 5.57 -28.49 3.70
N GLU A 102 5.67 -27.24 3.25
CA GLU A 102 6.76 -26.75 2.41
C GLU A 102 7.97 -26.26 3.22
N ARG A 103 7.93 -26.43 4.55
CA ARG A 103 9.00 -26.11 5.52
C ARG A 103 9.41 -24.63 5.53
N ILE A 104 8.51 -23.75 5.10
CA ILE A 104 8.69 -22.29 5.18
C ILE A 104 8.33 -21.85 6.60
N ILE A 105 9.14 -20.96 7.16
CA ILE A 105 8.93 -20.38 8.50
C ILE A 105 9.03 -18.87 8.37
N VAL A 106 7.90 -18.19 8.53
CA VAL A 106 7.77 -16.73 8.53
C VAL A 106 7.85 -16.22 9.97
N LYS A 107 8.69 -15.21 10.20
CA LYS A 107 8.95 -14.59 11.51
C LYS A 107 8.64 -13.09 11.51
N GLN A 108 8.84 -12.41 10.38
CA GLN A 108 8.66 -10.97 10.24
C GLN A 108 8.07 -10.66 8.86
N LEU A 109 6.83 -10.14 8.84
CA LEU A 109 6.10 -9.90 7.61
C LEU A 109 6.84 -8.95 6.65
N GLU A 110 7.52 -7.93 7.19
CA GLU A 110 8.34 -6.96 6.43
C GLU A 110 9.56 -7.63 5.78
N GLU A 111 10.21 -8.59 6.44
CA GLU A 111 11.48 -9.20 5.97
C GLU A 111 11.29 -10.48 5.14
N ASP A 112 10.21 -11.23 5.36
CA ASP A 112 10.02 -12.54 4.73
C ASP A 112 9.14 -12.49 3.46
N LEU A 113 8.39 -11.40 3.22
CA LEU A 113 7.43 -11.30 2.10
C LEU A 113 7.87 -10.33 0.98
N TYR A 114 8.85 -9.45 1.24
CA TYR A 114 9.24 -8.36 0.33
C TYR A 114 9.79 -8.82 -1.03
N ASP A 115 10.35 -10.04 -1.12
CA ASP A 115 10.89 -10.60 -2.36
C ASP A 115 9.84 -11.34 -3.21
N GLY A 116 8.61 -11.47 -2.67
CA GLY A 116 7.49 -12.19 -3.27
C GLY A 116 7.53 -13.72 -3.13
N GLN A 117 8.55 -14.32 -2.52
CA GLN A 117 8.72 -15.77 -2.47
C GLN A 117 7.70 -16.46 -1.56
N VAL A 118 7.51 -15.93 -0.35
CA VAL A 118 6.50 -16.45 0.59
C VAL A 118 5.09 -16.21 0.04
N LEU A 119 4.84 -15.04 -0.57
CA LEU A 119 3.55 -14.71 -1.19
C LEU A 119 3.21 -15.62 -2.37
N GLN A 120 4.18 -15.96 -3.23
CA GLN A 120 4.02 -16.98 -4.26
C GLN A 120 3.56 -18.29 -3.63
N LYS A 121 4.31 -18.83 -2.66
CA LYS A 121 4.03 -20.16 -2.08
C LYS A 121 2.69 -20.19 -1.34
N LEU A 122 2.34 -19.11 -0.65
CA LEU A 122 1.04 -18.93 -0.02
C LEU A 122 -0.09 -19.00 -1.04
N LEU A 123 0.01 -18.25 -2.15
CA LEU A 123 -1.01 -18.26 -3.19
C LEU A 123 -1.11 -19.62 -3.90
N GLU A 124 0.04 -20.26 -4.18
CA GLU A 124 0.07 -21.60 -4.79
C GLU A 124 -0.64 -22.65 -3.93
N LYS A 125 -0.43 -22.62 -2.60
CA LYS A 125 -1.11 -23.55 -1.66
C LYS A 125 -2.60 -23.24 -1.49
N LEU A 126 -2.98 -21.96 -1.41
CA LEU A 126 -4.38 -21.55 -1.20
C LEU A 126 -5.24 -21.76 -2.46
N ALA A 127 -4.73 -21.41 -3.65
CA ALA A 127 -5.46 -21.52 -4.91
C ALA A 127 -5.31 -22.89 -5.59
N GLY A 128 -4.36 -23.73 -5.16
CA GLY A 128 -4.11 -25.05 -5.74
C GLY A 128 -3.52 -25.01 -7.17
N CYS A 129 -2.97 -23.88 -7.59
CA CYS A 129 -2.34 -23.67 -8.90
C CYS A 129 -0.85 -23.29 -8.72
N LYS A 130 -0.03 -23.45 -9.77
CA LYS A 130 1.35 -22.94 -9.79
C LYS A 130 1.42 -21.60 -10.52
N LEU A 131 2.26 -20.69 -10.02
CA LEU A 131 2.54 -19.42 -10.70
C LEU A 131 3.76 -19.57 -11.60
N ASN A 132 3.72 -18.92 -12.77
CA ASN A 132 4.81 -18.93 -13.75
C ASN A 132 5.88 -17.89 -13.40
N VAL A 133 6.53 -18.05 -12.25
CA VAL A 133 7.62 -17.19 -11.77
C VAL A 133 8.87 -18.01 -11.41
N ALA A 134 10.05 -17.40 -11.48
CA ALA A 134 11.30 -18.07 -11.14
C ALA A 134 11.35 -18.49 -9.66
N GLU A 135 11.73 -19.74 -9.37
CA GLU A 135 11.72 -20.31 -8.01
C GLU A 135 12.63 -19.58 -7.02
N VAL A 136 13.68 -18.91 -7.50
CA VAL A 136 14.51 -17.99 -6.72
C VAL A 136 14.90 -16.80 -7.59
N THR A 137 15.01 -15.63 -6.97
CA THR A 137 15.54 -14.41 -7.61
C THR A 137 16.43 -13.69 -6.60
N GLN A 138 17.57 -13.16 -7.07
CA GLN A 138 18.53 -12.42 -6.26
C GLN A 138 18.66 -10.96 -6.71
N SER A 139 18.16 -10.61 -7.90
CA SER A 139 18.11 -9.23 -8.37
C SER A 139 16.82 -8.57 -7.93
N GLU A 140 16.91 -7.29 -7.58
CA GLU A 140 15.76 -6.43 -7.29
C GLU A 140 14.75 -6.44 -8.45
N ILE A 141 15.22 -6.31 -9.70
CA ILE A 141 14.36 -6.36 -10.89
C ILE A 141 13.56 -7.67 -10.93
N GLY A 142 14.18 -8.81 -10.64
CA GLY A 142 13.50 -10.10 -10.61
C GLY A 142 12.55 -10.27 -9.42
N GLN A 143 12.84 -9.64 -8.27
CA GLN A 143 11.93 -9.56 -7.13
C GLN A 143 10.67 -8.74 -7.45
N LYS A 144 10.84 -7.54 -8.01
CA LYS A 144 9.73 -6.69 -8.46
C LYS A 144 8.89 -7.37 -9.56
N GLN A 145 9.53 -8.06 -10.51
CA GLN A 145 8.83 -8.89 -11.51
C GLN A 145 8.05 -10.06 -10.90
N LYS A 146 8.63 -10.78 -9.92
CA LYS A 146 7.91 -11.85 -9.20
C LYS A 146 6.69 -11.29 -8.47
N LEU A 147 6.87 -10.19 -7.74
CA LEU A 147 5.77 -9.50 -7.06
C LEU A 147 4.68 -9.08 -8.03
N GLN A 148 5.03 -8.52 -9.20
CA GLN A 148 4.05 -8.13 -10.23
C GLN A 148 3.13 -9.32 -10.59
N THR A 149 3.71 -10.46 -10.98
CA THR A 149 2.93 -11.66 -11.34
C THR A 149 2.12 -12.23 -10.16
N VAL A 150 2.66 -12.18 -8.94
CA VAL A 150 1.94 -12.61 -7.73
C VAL A 150 0.74 -11.70 -7.45
N LEU A 151 0.92 -10.38 -7.51
CA LEU A 151 -0.13 -9.39 -7.24
C LEU A 151 -1.21 -9.37 -8.33
N GLU A 152 -0.85 -9.62 -9.59
CA GLU A 152 -1.79 -9.86 -10.70
C GLU A 152 -2.67 -11.10 -10.41
N ALA A 153 -2.05 -12.23 -10.03
CA ALA A 153 -2.80 -13.44 -9.67
C ALA A 153 -3.71 -13.23 -8.45
N VAL A 154 -3.30 -12.42 -7.47
CA VAL A 154 -4.17 -12.00 -6.35
C VAL A 154 -5.32 -11.11 -6.83
N HIS A 155 -5.08 -10.18 -7.76
CA HIS A 155 -6.12 -9.33 -8.33
C HIS A 155 -7.21 -10.17 -9.02
N ASP A 156 -6.81 -11.09 -9.90
CA ASP A 156 -7.71 -11.98 -10.65
C ASP A 156 -8.52 -12.92 -9.75
N LEU A 157 -7.94 -13.33 -8.62
CA LEU A 157 -8.58 -14.16 -7.60
C LEU A 157 -9.60 -13.35 -6.77
N LEU A 158 -9.18 -12.23 -6.19
CA LEU A 158 -10.00 -11.44 -5.28
C LEU A 158 -11.15 -10.71 -6.01
N ARG A 159 -10.94 -10.35 -7.28
CA ARG A 159 -11.86 -9.58 -8.13
C ARG A 159 -12.47 -8.37 -7.40
N PRO A 160 -11.65 -7.39 -6.97
CA PRO A 160 -12.11 -6.27 -6.15
C PRO A 160 -13.11 -5.42 -6.93
N ARG A 161 -14.41 -5.55 -6.62
CA ARG A 161 -15.48 -4.78 -7.29
C ARG A 161 -15.57 -3.37 -6.71
N GLY A 162 -14.66 -2.51 -7.14
CA GLY A 162 -14.65 -1.07 -6.81
C GLY A 162 -13.93 -0.71 -5.50
N TRP A 163 -13.15 -1.63 -4.91
CA TRP A 163 -12.27 -1.32 -3.79
C TRP A 163 -10.89 -0.90 -4.31
N ALA A 164 -10.35 0.18 -3.76
CA ALA A 164 -8.97 0.58 -4.02
C ALA A 164 -8.01 -0.43 -3.38
N LEU A 165 -7.13 -1.02 -4.20
CA LEU A 165 -6.06 -1.89 -3.71
C LEU A 165 -5.04 -1.03 -2.96
N ARG A 166 -4.78 -1.37 -1.71
CA ARG A 166 -3.89 -0.62 -0.80
C ARG A 166 -2.44 -1.14 -0.84
N TRP A 167 -2.07 -1.77 -1.95
CA TRP A 167 -0.76 -2.36 -2.18
C TRP A 167 -0.37 -2.29 -3.66
N SER A 168 0.91 -2.06 -3.90
CA SER A 168 1.63 -2.11 -5.18
C SER A 168 2.91 -2.94 -5.02
N VAL A 169 3.57 -3.29 -6.13
CA VAL A 169 4.88 -3.96 -6.12
C VAL A 169 5.87 -3.19 -5.24
N ASP A 170 6.02 -1.88 -5.46
CA ASP A 170 6.97 -1.06 -4.72
C ASP A 170 6.62 -0.93 -3.24
N SER A 171 5.34 -0.92 -2.87
CA SER A 171 4.96 -0.92 -1.44
C SER A 171 5.31 -2.23 -0.73
N ILE A 172 5.21 -3.38 -1.40
CA ILE A 172 5.55 -4.69 -0.80
C ILE A 172 7.07 -4.87 -0.79
N HIS A 173 7.77 -4.53 -1.88
CA HIS A 173 9.22 -4.60 -1.99
C HIS A 173 9.93 -3.62 -1.04
N GLY A 174 9.40 -2.40 -0.92
CA GLY A 174 9.77 -1.38 0.06
C GLY A 174 9.28 -1.66 1.49
N LYS A 175 8.83 -2.88 1.78
CA LYS A 175 8.50 -3.37 3.14
C LYS A 175 7.43 -2.55 3.88
N ASN A 176 6.46 -1.97 3.16
CA ASN A 176 5.36 -1.24 3.79
C ASN A 176 4.42 -2.24 4.50
N LEU A 177 4.56 -2.32 5.84
CA LEU A 177 3.76 -3.22 6.67
C LEU A 177 2.25 -3.00 6.52
N VAL A 178 1.77 -1.78 6.25
CA VAL A 178 0.33 -1.52 6.04
C VAL A 178 -0.15 -2.19 4.76
N ALA A 179 0.61 -2.06 3.66
CA ALA A 179 0.30 -2.71 2.38
C ALA A 179 0.35 -4.25 2.51
N ILE A 180 1.38 -4.78 3.19
CA ILE A 180 1.52 -6.21 3.47
C ILE A 180 0.34 -6.74 4.30
N LEU A 181 -0.06 -6.03 5.37
CA LEU A 181 -1.20 -6.41 6.20
C LEU A 181 -2.52 -6.37 5.42
N HIS A 182 -2.80 -5.32 4.64
CA HIS A 182 -4.01 -5.27 3.81
C HIS A 182 -4.07 -6.42 2.78
N LEU A 183 -2.96 -6.77 2.15
CA LEU A 183 -2.85 -7.90 1.23
C LEU A 183 -3.17 -9.23 1.92
N LEU A 184 -2.52 -9.49 3.05
CA LEU A 184 -2.68 -10.74 3.81
C LEU A 184 -4.09 -10.88 4.39
N VAL A 185 -4.64 -9.81 4.95
CA VAL A 185 -6.02 -9.78 5.46
C VAL A 185 -7.02 -10.06 4.32
N SER A 186 -6.81 -9.48 3.14
CA SER A 186 -7.69 -9.71 1.98
C SER A 186 -7.67 -11.18 1.53
N LEU A 187 -6.48 -11.81 1.51
CA LEU A 187 -6.34 -13.24 1.21
C LEU A 187 -6.96 -14.12 2.29
N ALA A 188 -6.69 -13.85 3.56
CA ALA A 188 -7.25 -14.57 4.71
C ALA A 188 -8.79 -14.54 4.70
N MET A 189 -9.37 -13.35 4.46
CA MET A 189 -10.82 -13.17 4.33
C MET A 189 -11.42 -13.90 3.13
N HIS A 190 -10.75 -13.89 1.97
CA HIS A 190 -11.21 -14.58 0.76
C HIS A 190 -11.26 -16.11 0.95
N PHE A 191 -10.21 -16.69 1.50
CA PHE A 191 -10.12 -18.14 1.74
C PHE A 191 -10.79 -18.61 3.04
N ARG A 192 -11.40 -17.69 3.81
CA ARG A 192 -12.02 -17.97 5.12
C ARG A 192 -11.05 -18.64 6.10
N ALA A 193 -9.85 -18.07 6.20
CA ALA A 193 -8.86 -18.42 7.21
C ALA A 193 -9.46 -18.32 8.65
N PRO A 194 -8.99 -19.15 9.59
CA PRO A 194 -9.62 -19.36 10.89
C PRO A 194 -9.42 -18.23 11.93
#